data_AF-K2CJ53-F1
#
_entry.id   AF-K2CJ53-F1
#
_cell.length_a   1.000
_cell.length_b   1.000
_cell.length_c   1.000
_cell.angle_alpha   90.00
_cell.angle_beta   90.00
_cell.angle_gamma   90.00
#
_symmetry.space_group_name_H-M   'P 1'
#
loop_
_entity.id
_entity.type
_entity.pdbx_description
1 polymer ?
#
loop_
_entity_poly.entity_id
_entity_poly.type
_entity_poly.pdbx_seq_one_letter_code
_entity_poly.pdbx_strand_id
1 'polypeptide(L)'
;MDSVKCPHCGKQVELSEAIVHELQAQVRDEESKKLKAEFEREKAEEQAKNEKRLREEFEIQNKERATELMEAKKKELELSEKLEKEKEERGKNEEKIKEETLKEASEKSRLDKLEYEKKISDMQKALEDAQRKGRQGSQQLQGEVLELDLEEKLIKLFPNDEFVPIPKGVEGGDIWQKVRFNGSTVGSILWETKRTKAWSNSWTTKLKHDAGKISATESIIVSITLPNETANFDRKDGVWITTYEHAISICRYVRFLITTVASVKSSVNHTEEEWGQIRDYMMSDSFKHRMQAHFDGIKSLRDSLDAEKRSTVLRWKKSESQIEKLDNNTTNFYGELKAIVKNLPEVDGVDSPLLEDGNDENQTLL
;
A
#
# COMPACT_ATOMS: atom_id res chain seq x y z
N MET A 1 17.73 148.11 -59.22
CA MET A 1 18.43 148.89 -58.17
C MET A 1 17.38 149.22 -57.14
N ASP A 2 17.33 148.40 -56.09
CA ASP A 2 16.27 148.43 -55.08
C ASP A 2 16.73 149.28 -53.89
N SER A 3 16.35 150.55 -53.89
CA SER A 3 16.62 151.48 -52.79
C SER A 3 15.55 151.35 -51.70
N VAL A 4 15.96 151.03 -50.47
CA VAL A 4 15.05 150.92 -49.31
C VAL A 4 15.11 152.19 -48.48
N LYS A 5 13.94 152.69 -48.07
CA LYS A 5 13.82 153.89 -47.24
C LYS A 5 14.04 153.51 -45.77
N CYS A 6 15.04 154.12 -45.12
CA CYS A 6 15.27 153.87 -43.71
C CYS A 6 14.08 154.35 -42.87
N PRO A 7 13.40 153.47 -42.11
CA PRO A 7 12.18 153.81 -41.37
C PRO A 7 12.42 154.77 -40.19
N HIS A 8 13.68 155.08 -39.86
CA HIS A 8 14.03 155.91 -38.71
C HIS A 8 14.54 157.32 -39.06
N CYS A 9 15.02 157.55 -40.29
CA CYS A 9 15.57 158.86 -40.68
C CYS A 9 15.31 159.28 -42.15
N GLY A 10 14.57 158.47 -42.92
CA GLY A 10 13.97 158.87 -44.21
C GLY A 10 14.91 158.99 -45.42
N LYS A 11 16.22 158.86 -45.26
CA LYS A 11 17.17 158.79 -46.40
C LYS A 11 17.03 157.47 -47.16
N GLN A 12 17.13 157.55 -48.48
CA GLN A 12 17.23 156.39 -49.38
C GLN A 12 18.65 155.86 -49.35
N VAL A 13 18.80 154.58 -49.03
CA VAL A 13 20.09 153.86 -49.02
C VAL A 13 20.03 152.81 -50.12
N GLU A 14 21.01 152.82 -51.02
CA GLU A 14 21.18 151.74 -52.00
C GLU A 14 21.85 150.54 -51.32
N LEU A 15 21.18 149.40 -51.35
CA LEU A 15 21.73 148.15 -50.84
C LEU A 15 22.72 147.59 -51.86
N SER A 16 24.01 147.49 -51.48
CA SER A 16 25.01 146.80 -52.28
C SER A 16 24.81 145.29 -52.17
N GLU A 17 25.04 144.55 -53.26
CA GLU A 17 24.89 143.09 -53.38
C GLU A 17 25.61 142.32 -52.25
N ALA A 18 26.70 142.87 -51.70
CA ALA A 18 27.46 142.29 -50.60
C ALA A 18 26.66 142.16 -49.28
N ILE A 19 25.82 143.15 -48.94
CA ILE A 19 25.05 143.14 -47.69
C ILE A 19 23.90 142.12 -47.75
N VAL A 20 23.30 141.93 -48.93
CA VAL A 20 22.22 140.95 -49.14
C VAL A 20 22.77 139.52 -49.03
N HIS A 21 23.96 139.26 -49.57
CA HIS A 21 24.57 137.92 -49.53
C HIS A 21 24.98 137.52 -48.10
N GLU A 22 25.48 138.47 -47.30
CA GLU A 22 25.89 138.21 -45.91
C GLU A 22 24.67 137.97 -44.99
N LEU A 23 23.57 138.71 -45.18
CA LEU A 23 22.32 138.45 -44.48
C LEU A 23 21.72 137.09 -44.87
N GLN A 24 21.75 136.73 -46.16
CA GLN A 24 21.27 135.42 -46.63
C GLN A 24 22.13 134.25 -46.14
N ALA A 25 23.43 134.46 -45.90
CA ALA A 25 24.30 133.44 -45.34
C ALA A 25 24.02 133.22 -43.85
N GLN A 26 23.81 134.30 -43.08
CA GLN A 26 23.46 134.20 -41.66
C GLN A 26 22.09 133.54 -41.43
N VAL A 27 21.07 133.93 -42.20
CA VAL A 27 19.73 133.32 -42.09
C VAL A 27 19.76 131.82 -42.44
N ARG A 28 20.52 131.43 -43.47
CA ARG A 28 20.69 130.01 -43.83
C ARG A 28 21.41 129.20 -42.75
N ASP A 29 22.44 129.76 -42.11
CA ASP A 29 23.16 129.06 -41.05
C ASP A 29 22.29 128.89 -39.79
N GLU A 30 21.54 129.93 -39.40
CA GLU A 30 20.59 129.85 -38.28
C GLU A 30 19.45 128.88 -38.53
N GLU A 31 18.86 128.87 -39.73
CA GLU A 31 17.83 127.89 -40.10
C GLU A 31 18.40 126.47 -40.12
N SER A 32 19.62 126.25 -40.64
CA SER A 32 20.25 124.93 -40.65
C SER A 32 20.53 124.40 -39.24
N LYS A 33 20.91 125.29 -38.31
CA LYS A 33 21.15 124.95 -36.90
C LYS A 33 19.86 124.62 -36.17
N LYS A 34 18.78 125.38 -36.42
CA LYS A 34 17.46 125.08 -35.85
C LYS A 34 16.93 123.75 -36.37
N LEU A 35 17.01 123.50 -37.67
CA LEU A 35 16.53 122.26 -38.29
C LEU A 35 17.31 121.03 -37.79
N LYS A 36 18.64 121.15 -37.61
CA LYS A 36 19.46 120.08 -37.00
C LYS A 36 19.10 119.82 -35.55
N ALA A 37 18.90 120.88 -34.76
CA ALA A 37 18.51 120.74 -33.36
C ALA A 37 17.11 120.10 -33.21
N GLU A 38 16.19 120.45 -34.09
CA GLU A 38 14.82 119.88 -34.11
C GLU A 38 14.84 118.41 -34.54
N PHE A 39 15.61 118.07 -35.58
CA PHE A 39 15.81 116.68 -36.02
C PHE A 39 16.49 115.80 -34.97
N GLU A 40 17.51 116.31 -34.28
CA GLU A 40 18.15 115.56 -33.18
C GLU A 40 17.21 115.39 -31.98
N ARG A 41 16.34 116.36 -31.69
CA ARG A 41 15.33 116.24 -30.63
C ARG A 41 14.28 115.19 -30.99
N GLU A 42 13.76 115.22 -32.21
CA GLU A 42 12.77 114.25 -32.69
C GLU A 42 13.35 112.83 -32.73
N LYS A 43 14.60 112.67 -33.18
CA LYS A 43 15.31 111.39 -33.16
C LYS A 43 15.53 110.87 -31.73
N ALA A 44 15.88 111.74 -30.79
CA ALA A 44 16.05 111.36 -29.38
C ALA A 44 14.71 110.97 -28.73
N GLU A 45 13.63 111.70 -29.03
CA GLU A 45 12.27 111.37 -28.56
C GLU A 45 11.80 110.01 -29.13
N GLU A 46 12.05 109.73 -30.41
CA GLU A 46 11.67 108.46 -31.02
C GLU A 46 12.53 107.27 -30.54
N GLN A 47 13.83 107.49 -30.30
CA GLN A 47 14.70 106.49 -29.68
C GLN A 47 14.25 106.17 -28.24
N ALA A 48 13.93 107.18 -27.43
CA ALA A 48 13.42 106.97 -26.07
C ALA A 48 12.08 106.21 -26.07
N LYS A 49 11.20 106.51 -27.03
CA LYS A 49 9.91 105.82 -27.18
C LYS A 49 10.08 104.35 -27.60
N ASN A 50 11.00 104.07 -28.53
CA ASN A 50 11.31 102.70 -28.94
C ASN A 50 12.00 101.90 -27.83
N GLU A 51 12.92 102.49 -27.08
CA GLU A 51 13.58 101.82 -25.95
C GLU A 51 12.55 101.47 -24.85
N LYS A 52 11.62 102.39 -24.56
CA LYS A 52 10.54 102.14 -23.60
C LYS A 52 9.63 100.99 -24.06
N ARG A 53 9.25 100.97 -25.35
CA ARG A 53 8.44 99.88 -25.92
C ARG A 53 9.15 98.54 -25.85
N LEU A 54 10.44 98.48 -26.19
CA LEU A 54 11.23 97.25 -26.09
C LEU A 54 11.33 96.73 -24.65
N ARG A 55 11.49 97.62 -23.67
CA ARG A 55 11.52 97.24 -22.25
C ARG A 55 10.18 96.69 -21.78
N GLU A 56 9.07 97.33 -22.15
CA GLU A 56 7.72 96.86 -21.82
C GLU A 56 7.44 95.48 -22.47
N GLU A 57 7.82 95.28 -23.72
CA GLU A 57 7.66 94.02 -24.43
C GLU A 57 8.51 92.88 -23.82
N PHE A 58 9.75 93.19 -23.42
CA PHE A 58 10.63 92.24 -22.73
C PHE A 58 10.14 91.88 -21.32
N GLU A 59 9.56 92.84 -20.58
CA GLU A 59 8.95 92.57 -19.27
C GLU A 59 7.71 91.69 -19.39
N ILE A 60 6.86 91.91 -20.40
CA ILE A 60 5.69 91.07 -20.66
C ILE A 60 6.13 89.65 -21.01
N GLN A 61 7.08 89.50 -21.94
CA GLN A 61 7.57 88.19 -22.36
C GLN A 61 8.22 87.40 -21.21
N ASN A 62 8.97 88.07 -20.32
CA ASN A 62 9.56 87.42 -19.15
C ASN A 62 8.50 87.00 -18.13
N LYS A 63 7.44 87.80 -17.95
CA LYS A 63 6.31 87.42 -17.08
C LYS A 63 5.57 86.20 -17.63
N GLU A 64 5.27 86.19 -18.94
CA GLU A 64 4.63 85.05 -19.60
C GLU A 64 5.46 83.77 -19.46
N ARG A 65 6.77 83.85 -19.74
CA ARG A 65 7.68 82.71 -19.62
C ARG A 65 7.83 82.21 -18.18
N ALA A 66 7.80 83.13 -17.20
CA ALA A 66 7.81 82.76 -15.79
C ALA A 66 6.51 82.06 -15.36
N THR A 67 5.35 82.50 -15.88
CA THR A 67 4.07 81.83 -15.63
C THR A 67 4.01 80.44 -16.27
N GLU A 68 4.47 80.29 -17.51
CA GLU A 68 4.53 78.99 -18.19
C GLU A 68 5.44 78.00 -17.45
N LEU A 69 6.61 78.46 -16.99
CA LEU A 69 7.54 77.65 -16.19
C LEU A 69 6.93 77.22 -14.84
N MET A 70 6.18 78.10 -14.17
CA MET A 70 5.47 77.73 -12.94
C MET A 70 4.36 76.70 -13.20
N GLU A 71 3.57 76.87 -14.26
CA GLU A 71 2.52 75.90 -14.62
C GLU A 71 3.09 74.55 -15.02
N ALA A 72 4.17 74.52 -15.80
CA ALA A 72 4.86 73.28 -16.17
C ALA A 72 5.38 72.54 -14.92
N LYS A 73 6.04 73.27 -14.01
CA LYS A 73 6.56 72.70 -12.77
C LYS A 73 5.45 72.20 -11.84
N LYS A 74 4.31 72.90 -11.79
CA LYS A 74 3.14 72.46 -11.02
C LYS A 74 2.54 71.16 -11.59
N LYS A 75 2.38 71.08 -12.91
CA LYS A 75 1.91 69.86 -13.58
C LYS A 75 2.85 68.68 -13.38
N GLU A 76 4.16 68.90 -13.41
CA GLU A 76 5.17 67.88 -13.15
C GLU A 76 5.09 67.35 -11.71
N LEU A 77 4.91 68.24 -10.73
CA LEU A 77 4.74 67.85 -9.33
C LEU A 77 3.45 67.04 -9.13
N GLU A 78 2.32 67.50 -9.69
CA GLU A 78 1.03 66.79 -9.61
C GLU A 78 1.09 65.41 -10.28
N LEU A 79 1.83 65.28 -11.39
CA LEU A 79 2.03 63.99 -12.07
C LEU A 79 2.91 63.04 -11.22
N SER A 80 3.97 63.56 -10.61
CA SER A 80 4.84 62.78 -9.71
C SER A 80 4.08 62.27 -8.49
N GLU A 81 3.29 63.13 -7.84
CA GLU A 81 2.47 62.74 -6.68
C GLU A 81 1.42 61.68 -7.03
N LYS A 82 0.80 61.76 -8.22
CA LYS A 82 -0.14 60.73 -8.69
C LYS A 82 0.55 59.39 -8.93
N LEU A 83 1.71 59.40 -9.59
CA LEU A 83 2.50 58.19 -9.85
C LEU A 83 2.98 57.51 -8.56
N GLU A 84 3.34 58.30 -7.55
CA GLU A 84 3.77 57.77 -6.26
C GLU A 84 2.60 57.14 -5.50
N LYS A 85 1.44 57.80 -5.46
CA LYS A 85 0.21 57.23 -4.88
C LYS A 85 -0.24 55.94 -5.57
N GLU A 86 -0.20 55.91 -6.90
CA GLU A 86 -0.60 54.72 -7.67
C GLU A 86 0.35 53.55 -7.43
N LYS A 87 1.66 53.81 -7.31
CA LYS A 87 2.64 52.78 -6.92
C LYS A 87 2.40 52.27 -5.50
N GLU A 88 2.10 53.15 -4.56
CA GLU A 88 1.83 52.77 -3.16
C GLU A 88 0.55 51.95 -3.02
N GLU A 89 -0.53 52.33 -3.73
CA GLU A 89 -1.78 51.58 -3.77
C GLU A 89 -1.59 50.22 -4.43
N ARG A 90 -0.84 50.16 -5.53
CA ARG A 90 -0.53 48.89 -6.21
C ARG A 90 0.30 47.96 -5.33
N GLY A 91 1.30 48.49 -4.61
CA GLY A 91 2.09 47.72 -3.64
C GLY A 91 1.22 47.14 -2.52
N LYS A 92 0.35 47.96 -1.93
CA LYS A 92 -0.59 47.52 -0.88
C LYS A 92 -1.56 46.45 -1.38
N ASN A 93 -2.01 46.56 -2.63
CA ASN A 93 -2.95 45.60 -3.22
C ASN A 93 -2.25 44.26 -3.55
N GLU A 94 -1.03 44.30 -4.09
CA GLU A 94 -0.22 43.10 -4.37
C GLU A 94 0.13 42.35 -3.07
N GLU A 95 0.41 43.05 -1.99
CA GLU A 95 0.70 42.45 -0.68
C GLU A 95 -0.54 41.79 -0.07
N LYS A 96 -1.71 42.45 -0.14
CA LYS A 96 -2.99 41.83 0.27
C LYS A 96 -3.32 40.57 -0.52
N ILE A 97 -3.19 40.61 -1.85
CA ILE A 97 -3.46 39.46 -2.72
C ILE A 97 -2.53 38.30 -2.37
N LYS A 98 -1.23 38.56 -2.14
CA LYS A 98 -0.29 37.51 -1.70
C LYS A 98 -0.68 36.91 -0.35
N GLU A 99 -1.07 37.74 0.61
CA GLU A 99 -1.43 37.28 1.95
C GLU A 99 -2.73 36.45 1.94
N GLU A 100 -3.74 36.86 1.18
CA GLU A 100 -4.99 36.12 0.98
C GLU A 100 -4.74 34.79 0.25
N THR A 101 -3.98 34.80 -0.85
CA THR A 101 -3.65 33.58 -1.60
C THR A 101 -2.88 32.57 -0.73
N LEU A 102 -1.97 33.05 0.11
CA LEU A 102 -1.20 32.19 1.02
C LEU A 102 -2.09 31.59 2.13
N LYS A 103 -3.02 32.39 2.68
CA LYS A 103 -4.00 31.93 3.68
C LYS A 103 -4.94 30.89 3.08
N GLU A 104 -5.50 31.13 1.90
CA GLU A 104 -6.39 30.20 1.22
C GLU A 104 -5.67 28.88 0.87
N ALA A 105 -4.45 28.95 0.35
CA ALA A 105 -3.65 27.76 0.05
C ALA A 105 -3.32 26.95 1.31
N SER A 106 -3.00 27.63 2.42
CA SER A 106 -2.73 27.00 3.71
C SER A 106 -3.97 26.32 4.30
N GLU A 107 -5.13 27.01 4.29
CA GLU A 107 -6.39 26.43 4.77
C GLU A 107 -6.82 25.23 3.93
N LYS A 108 -6.73 25.33 2.61
CA LYS A 108 -7.02 24.20 1.71
C LYS A 108 -6.11 23.01 2.00
N SER A 109 -4.80 23.24 2.13
CA SER A 109 -3.86 22.16 2.46
C SER A 109 -4.12 21.54 3.84
N ARG A 110 -4.55 22.36 4.82
CA ARG A 110 -4.94 21.87 6.15
C ARG A 110 -6.19 20.99 6.09
N LEU A 111 -7.21 21.41 5.34
CA LEU A 111 -8.44 20.63 5.15
C LEU A 111 -8.17 19.31 4.43
N ASP A 112 -7.38 19.34 3.36
CA ASP A 112 -6.98 18.13 2.63
C ASP A 112 -6.24 17.14 3.54
N LYS A 113 -5.30 17.63 4.37
CA LYS A 113 -4.59 16.78 5.35
C LYS A 113 -5.55 16.13 6.35
N LEU A 114 -6.48 16.88 6.92
CA LEU A 114 -7.48 16.35 7.86
C LEU A 114 -8.39 15.31 7.18
N GLU A 115 -8.76 15.51 5.92
CA GLU A 115 -9.55 14.54 5.17
C GLU A 115 -8.76 13.24 4.93
N TYR A 116 -7.49 13.34 4.54
CA TYR A 116 -6.62 12.18 4.36
C TYR A 116 -6.36 11.45 5.68
N GLU A 117 -6.10 12.15 6.78
CA GLU A 117 -5.92 11.54 8.10
C GLU A 117 -7.18 10.78 8.54
N LYS A 118 -8.36 11.37 8.32
CA LYS A 118 -9.64 10.70 8.60
C LYS A 118 -9.83 9.46 7.71
N LYS A 119 -9.57 9.56 6.41
CA LYS A 119 -9.63 8.42 5.47
C LYS A 119 -8.69 7.29 5.89
N ILE A 120 -7.46 7.61 6.30
CA ILE A 120 -6.49 6.62 6.78
C ILE A 120 -7.01 5.95 8.05
N SER A 121 -7.54 6.72 9.01
CA SER A 121 -8.09 6.16 10.25
C SER A 121 -9.29 5.24 10.00
N ASP A 122 -10.22 5.65 9.14
CA ASP A 122 -11.40 4.86 8.79
C ASP A 122 -10.99 3.58 8.01
N MET A 123 -10.03 3.67 7.10
CA MET A 123 -9.47 2.52 6.40
C MET A 123 -8.76 1.54 7.35
N GLN A 124 -8.00 2.03 8.32
CA GLN A 124 -7.34 1.19 9.33
C GLN A 124 -8.35 0.41 10.17
N LYS A 125 -9.41 1.08 10.66
CA LYS A 125 -10.50 0.42 11.39
C LYS A 125 -11.21 -0.63 10.55
N ALA A 126 -11.53 -0.31 9.30
CA ALA A 126 -12.17 -1.25 8.38
C ALA A 126 -11.29 -2.50 8.13
N LEU A 127 -9.97 -2.32 8.04
CA LEU A 127 -9.02 -3.40 7.82
C LEU A 127 -8.90 -4.30 9.06
N GLU A 128 -8.86 -3.73 10.27
CA GLU A 128 -8.87 -4.50 11.53
C GLU A 128 -10.16 -5.31 11.67
N ASP A 129 -11.33 -4.71 11.39
CA ASP A 129 -12.61 -5.40 11.46
C ASP A 129 -12.72 -6.51 10.41
N ALA A 130 -12.24 -6.29 9.19
CA ALA A 130 -12.18 -7.31 8.15
C ALA A 130 -11.25 -8.47 8.55
N GLN A 131 -10.06 -8.18 9.10
CA GLN A 131 -9.15 -9.20 9.61
C GLN A 131 -9.76 -10.02 10.74
N ARG A 132 -10.45 -9.37 11.68
CA ARG A 132 -11.14 -10.04 12.80
C ARG A 132 -12.23 -10.99 12.28
N LYS A 133 -13.08 -10.52 11.36
CA LYS A 133 -14.13 -11.34 10.72
C LYS A 133 -13.53 -12.51 9.93
N GLY A 134 -12.45 -12.28 9.18
CA GLY A 134 -11.76 -13.32 8.42
C GLY A 134 -11.16 -14.43 9.31
N ARG A 135 -10.53 -14.06 10.43
CA ARG A 135 -10.01 -15.04 11.41
C ARG A 135 -11.11 -15.86 12.07
N GLN A 136 -12.23 -15.23 12.43
CA GLN A 136 -13.36 -15.90 13.06
C GLN A 136 -14.03 -16.90 12.10
N GLY A 137 -14.30 -16.49 10.85
CA GLY A 137 -14.84 -17.39 9.82
C GLY A 137 -13.89 -18.53 9.47
N SER A 138 -12.58 -18.25 9.37
CA SER A 138 -11.57 -19.28 9.14
C SER A 138 -11.50 -20.30 10.27
N GLN A 139 -11.71 -19.91 11.53
CA GLN A 139 -11.65 -20.83 12.66
C GLN A 139 -12.88 -21.75 12.73
N GLN A 140 -14.07 -21.24 12.37
CA GLN A 140 -15.29 -22.05 12.27
C GLN A 140 -15.21 -23.03 11.10
N LEU A 141 -14.88 -22.54 9.90
CA LEU A 141 -14.74 -23.38 8.70
C LEU A 141 -13.69 -24.48 8.92
N GLN A 142 -12.59 -24.17 9.61
CA GLN A 142 -11.59 -25.17 9.94
C GLN A 142 -12.06 -26.22 10.96
N GLY A 143 -12.94 -25.87 11.90
CA GLY A 143 -13.57 -26.83 12.84
C GLY A 143 -14.39 -27.87 12.08
N GLU A 144 -15.32 -27.38 11.26
CA GLU A 144 -16.18 -28.18 10.40
C GLU A 144 -15.37 -29.10 9.48
N VAL A 145 -14.26 -28.62 8.89
CA VAL A 145 -13.39 -29.45 8.04
C VAL A 145 -12.77 -30.62 8.80
N LEU A 146 -12.36 -30.43 10.06
CA LEU A 146 -11.73 -31.50 10.85
C LEU A 146 -12.75 -32.54 11.34
N GLU A 147 -13.97 -32.09 11.64
CA GLU A 147 -15.11 -32.96 11.94
C GLU A 147 -15.45 -33.84 10.72
N LEU A 148 -15.62 -33.22 9.55
CA LEU A 148 -15.92 -33.93 8.30
C LEU A 148 -14.79 -34.91 7.91
N ASP A 149 -13.52 -34.50 8.03
CA ASP A 149 -12.37 -35.38 7.74
C ASP A 149 -12.28 -36.56 8.73
N LEU A 150 -12.60 -36.34 10.01
CA LEU A 150 -12.67 -37.43 10.99
C LEU A 150 -13.81 -38.40 10.67
N GLU A 151 -15.00 -37.87 10.38
CA GLU A 151 -16.17 -38.68 10.03
C GLU A 151 -15.90 -39.53 8.78
N GLU A 152 -15.35 -38.93 7.71
CA GLU A 152 -15.01 -39.65 6.48
C GLU A 152 -14.03 -40.80 6.74
N LYS A 153 -12.99 -40.56 7.55
CA LYS A 153 -12.02 -41.59 7.94
C LYS A 153 -12.67 -42.71 8.76
N LEU A 154 -13.58 -42.38 9.67
CA LEU A 154 -14.30 -43.36 10.48
C LEU A 154 -15.23 -44.21 9.59
N ILE A 155 -16.00 -43.60 8.69
CA ILE A 155 -16.87 -44.31 7.74
C ILE A 155 -16.06 -45.28 6.88
N LYS A 156 -14.94 -44.82 6.33
CA LYS A 156 -14.07 -45.63 5.47
C LYS A 156 -13.46 -46.83 6.19
N LEU A 157 -13.10 -46.67 7.47
CA LEU A 157 -12.46 -47.71 8.27
C LEU A 157 -13.45 -48.67 8.94
N PHE A 158 -14.66 -48.20 9.23
CA PHE A 158 -15.71 -48.97 9.90
C PHE A 158 -17.01 -48.97 9.07
N PRO A 159 -16.99 -49.55 7.85
CA PRO A 159 -18.13 -49.49 6.93
C PRO A 159 -19.39 -50.21 7.43
N ASN A 160 -19.24 -51.10 8.42
CA ASN A 160 -20.37 -51.78 9.05
C ASN A 160 -21.04 -50.93 10.13
N ASP A 161 -20.36 -49.93 10.68
CA ASP A 161 -20.94 -49.06 11.71
C ASP A 161 -21.87 -48.03 11.05
N GLU A 162 -22.82 -47.49 11.82
CA GLU A 162 -23.79 -46.51 11.33
C GLU A 162 -23.49 -45.14 11.95
N PHE A 163 -23.30 -44.12 11.11
CA PHE A 163 -23.03 -42.75 11.52
C PHE A 163 -24.32 -41.95 11.38
N VAL A 164 -24.80 -41.40 12.49
CA VAL A 164 -26.11 -40.74 12.56
C VAL A 164 -26.00 -39.28 12.99
N PRO A 165 -26.88 -38.40 12.46
CA PRO A 165 -26.98 -37.03 12.94
C PRO A 165 -27.35 -36.98 14.42
N ILE A 166 -26.81 -35.99 15.12
CA ILE A 166 -27.06 -35.82 16.55
C ILE A 166 -28.44 -35.19 16.79
N PRO A 167 -29.27 -35.76 17.70
CA PRO A 167 -30.60 -35.22 17.99
C PRO A 167 -30.56 -33.80 18.59
N LYS A 168 -31.61 -33.01 18.34
CA LYS A 168 -31.77 -31.68 18.95
C LYS A 168 -31.78 -31.79 20.48
N GLY A 169 -30.92 -31.00 21.15
CA GLY A 169 -30.78 -30.97 22.62
C GLY A 169 -29.49 -31.63 23.17
N VAL A 170 -28.68 -32.18 22.28
CA VAL A 170 -27.32 -32.66 22.54
C VAL A 170 -26.37 -31.66 21.86
N GLU A 171 -25.73 -30.80 22.65
CA GLU A 171 -24.96 -29.64 22.14
C GLU A 171 -23.44 -29.82 22.24
N GLY A 172 -22.98 -30.99 22.69
CA GLY A 172 -21.58 -31.30 22.90
C GLY A 172 -21.15 -32.60 22.28
N GLY A 173 -21.83 -33.05 21.21
CA GLY A 173 -21.30 -34.07 20.32
C GLY A 173 -21.32 -33.55 18.89
N ASP A 174 -20.35 -33.99 18.11
CA ASP A 174 -20.22 -33.71 16.68
C ASP A 174 -20.59 -34.93 15.82
N ILE A 175 -20.16 -36.13 16.22
CA ILE A 175 -20.43 -37.38 15.48
C ILE A 175 -21.01 -38.43 16.42
N TRP A 176 -22.10 -39.10 16.02
CA TRP A 176 -22.63 -40.25 16.75
C TRP A 176 -22.49 -41.53 15.92
N GLN A 177 -21.58 -42.40 16.37
CA GLN A 177 -21.26 -43.67 15.72
C GLN A 177 -21.95 -44.82 16.45
N LYS A 178 -22.87 -45.52 15.79
CA LYS A 178 -23.44 -46.78 16.28
C LYS A 178 -22.57 -47.95 15.83
N VAL A 179 -22.03 -48.68 16.80
CA VAL A 179 -21.15 -49.81 16.57
C VAL A 179 -21.98 -51.04 16.22
N ARG A 180 -21.75 -51.63 15.03
CA ARG A 180 -22.42 -52.85 14.60
C ARG A 180 -21.49 -54.06 14.68
N PHE A 181 -22.04 -55.17 15.17
CA PHE A 181 -21.35 -56.44 15.29
C PHE A 181 -22.34 -57.57 15.02
N ASN A 182 -21.95 -58.52 14.17
CA ASN A 182 -22.80 -59.65 13.74
C ASN A 182 -24.21 -59.22 13.27
N GLY A 183 -24.30 -58.13 12.50
CA GLY A 183 -25.55 -57.62 11.93
C GLY A 183 -26.39 -56.74 12.86
N SER A 184 -26.07 -56.71 14.16
CA SER A 184 -26.83 -55.95 15.17
C SER A 184 -26.03 -54.78 15.72
N THR A 185 -26.72 -53.72 16.14
CA THR A 185 -26.10 -52.62 16.90
C THR A 185 -25.85 -53.07 18.33
N VAL A 186 -24.60 -53.04 18.76
CA VAL A 186 -24.15 -53.55 20.07
C VAL A 186 -23.71 -52.46 21.04
N GLY A 187 -23.58 -51.23 20.56
CA GLY A 187 -23.28 -50.06 21.37
C GLY A 187 -23.16 -48.82 20.49
N SER A 188 -22.78 -47.69 21.07
CA SER A 188 -22.48 -46.49 20.32
C SER A 188 -21.44 -45.61 21.00
N ILE A 189 -20.79 -44.77 20.20
CA ILE A 189 -19.72 -43.86 20.58
C ILE A 189 -20.16 -42.45 20.21
N LEU A 190 -20.18 -41.55 21.20
CA LEU A 190 -20.38 -40.13 20.96
C LEU A 190 -19.03 -39.41 20.88
N TRP A 191 -18.79 -38.72 19.78
CA TRP A 191 -17.56 -38.00 19.50
C TRP A 191 -17.76 -36.51 19.66
N GLU A 192 -16.76 -35.84 20.22
CA GLU A 192 -16.67 -34.39 20.29
C GLU A 192 -15.27 -33.95 19.87
N THR A 193 -15.17 -32.96 19.02
CA THR A 193 -13.91 -32.36 18.59
C THR A 193 -13.72 -30.99 19.23
N LYS A 194 -12.49 -30.71 19.69
CA LYS A 194 -12.12 -29.46 20.34
C LYS A 194 -10.84 -28.89 19.77
N ARG A 195 -10.97 -27.75 19.11
CA ARG A 195 -9.85 -26.98 18.55
C ARG A 195 -9.52 -25.78 19.43
N THR A 196 -8.93 -26.04 20.59
CA THR A 196 -8.64 -25.01 21.59
C THR A 196 -7.24 -25.18 22.16
N LYS A 197 -6.58 -24.06 22.51
CA LYS A 197 -5.22 -24.03 23.07
C LYS A 197 -5.14 -24.36 24.57
N ALA A 198 -6.27 -24.32 25.27
CA ALA A 198 -6.34 -24.60 26.69
C ALA A 198 -7.44 -25.64 26.94
N TRP A 199 -7.11 -26.67 27.72
CA TRP A 199 -8.06 -27.71 28.11
C TRP A 199 -9.07 -27.19 29.14
N SER A 200 -10.33 -27.61 29.03
CA SER A 200 -11.34 -27.38 30.07
C SER A 200 -11.91 -28.69 30.60
N ASN A 201 -11.83 -28.87 31.93
CA ASN A 201 -12.41 -30.03 32.61
C ASN A 201 -13.95 -30.07 32.52
N SER A 202 -14.62 -28.98 32.14
CA SER A 202 -16.08 -29.00 31.95
C SER A 202 -16.51 -29.79 30.71
N TRP A 203 -15.61 -30.04 29.75
CA TRP A 203 -15.93 -30.78 28.53
C TRP A 203 -16.26 -32.24 28.80
N THR A 204 -15.51 -32.91 29.69
CA THR A 204 -15.79 -34.31 30.06
C THR A 204 -17.16 -34.43 30.72
N THR A 205 -17.49 -33.49 31.63
CA THR A 205 -18.79 -33.45 32.29
C THR A 205 -19.94 -33.20 31.30
N LYS A 206 -19.78 -32.23 30.38
CA LYS A 206 -20.81 -31.92 29.37
C LYS A 206 -21.04 -33.11 28.43
N LEU A 207 -19.97 -33.66 27.85
CA LEU A 207 -20.07 -34.77 26.91
C LEU A 207 -20.66 -36.02 27.57
N LYS A 208 -20.29 -36.32 28.82
CA LYS A 208 -20.86 -37.44 29.56
C LYS A 208 -22.37 -37.30 29.78
N HIS A 209 -22.83 -36.10 30.12
CA HIS A 209 -24.26 -35.82 30.27
C HIS A 209 -25.01 -35.97 28.93
N ASP A 210 -24.42 -35.44 27.86
CA ASP A 210 -24.96 -35.51 26.51
C ASP A 210 -25.00 -36.96 25.97
N ALA A 211 -23.96 -37.75 26.25
CA ALA A 211 -23.93 -39.19 26.01
C ALA A 211 -25.05 -39.93 26.75
N GLY A 212 -25.33 -39.53 28.00
CA GLY A 212 -26.45 -40.08 28.79
C GLY A 212 -27.81 -39.86 28.14
N LYS A 213 -28.06 -38.68 27.56
CA LYS A 213 -29.33 -38.35 26.88
C LYS A 213 -29.63 -39.28 25.70
N ILE A 214 -28.60 -39.69 24.97
CA ILE A 214 -28.72 -40.58 23.81
C ILE A 214 -28.35 -42.03 24.12
N SER A 215 -28.09 -42.34 25.40
CA SER A 215 -27.63 -43.65 25.86
C SER A 215 -26.40 -44.17 25.08
N ALA A 216 -25.46 -43.28 24.77
CA ALA A 216 -24.21 -43.67 24.16
C ALA A 216 -23.40 -44.55 25.12
N THR A 217 -22.80 -45.62 24.59
CA THR A 217 -22.05 -46.59 25.40
C THR A 217 -20.74 -46.00 25.89
N GLU A 218 -20.02 -45.31 25.00
CA GLU A 218 -18.77 -44.63 25.32
C GLU A 218 -18.74 -43.24 24.66
N SER A 219 -17.82 -42.39 25.10
CA SER A 219 -17.64 -41.05 24.53
C SER A 219 -16.18 -40.70 24.37
N ILE A 220 -15.86 -39.98 23.30
CA ILE A 220 -14.48 -39.64 22.92
C ILE A 220 -14.38 -38.13 22.62
N ILE A 221 -13.46 -37.45 23.29
CA ILE A 221 -13.04 -36.09 22.97
C ILE A 221 -11.75 -36.16 22.17
N VAL A 222 -11.77 -35.58 20.97
CA VAL A 222 -10.60 -35.35 20.15
C VAL A 222 -10.17 -33.90 20.30
N SER A 223 -9.00 -33.66 20.87
CA SER A 223 -8.52 -32.30 21.15
C SER A 223 -7.07 -32.10 20.73
N ILE A 224 -6.72 -30.87 20.36
CA ILE A 224 -5.31 -30.48 20.11
C ILE A 224 -4.52 -30.43 21.43
N THR A 225 -5.18 -30.04 22.52
CA THR A 225 -4.54 -29.91 23.84
C THR A 225 -5.16 -30.95 24.78
N LEU A 226 -4.35 -31.73 25.50
CA LEU A 226 -4.81 -32.77 26.44
C LEU A 226 -4.76 -32.27 27.90
N PRO A 227 -5.56 -32.84 28.81
CA PRO A 227 -5.42 -32.59 30.25
C PRO A 227 -4.16 -33.25 30.81
N ASN A 228 -3.44 -32.49 31.64
CA ASN A 228 -2.20 -32.91 32.29
C ASN A 228 -1.13 -33.40 31.28
N GLU A 229 0.05 -33.82 31.73
CA GLU A 229 1.18 -34.27 30.86
C GLU A 229 0.90 -35.60 30.12
N THR A 230 -0.35 -35.85 29.74
CA THR A 230 -0.75 -37.00 28.94
C THR A 230 -0.18 -36.87 27.53
N ALA A 231 0.65 -37.81 27.12
CA ALA A 231 1.31 -37.76 25.82
C ALA A 231 0.39 -38.04 24.62
N ASN A 232 -0.51 -39.03 24.72
CA ASN A 232 -1.25 -39.55 23.56
C ASN A 232 -2.78 -39.61 23.79
N PHE A 233 -3.22 -40.28 24.85
CA PHE A 233 -4.62 -40.39 25.23
C PHE A 233 -4.79 -40.65 26.73
N ASP A 234 -5.96 -40.28 27.25
CA ASP A 234 -6.39 -40.54 28.62
C ASP A 234 -7.85 -40.99 28.66
N ARG A 235 -8.31 -41.49 29.81
CA ARG A 235 -9.71 -41.70 30.10
C ARG A 235 -10.03 -41.05 31.44
N LYS A 236 -10.86 -40.01 31.42
CA LYS A 236 -11.20 -39.21 32.59
C LYS A 236 -12.71 -39.08 32.72
N ASP A 237 -13.24 -39.30 33.93
CA ASP A 237 -14.67 -39.22 34.24
C ASP A 237 -15.56 -40.13 33.38
N GLY A 238 -15.00 -41.19 32.79
CA GLY A 238 -15.72 -42.08 31.87
C GLY A 238 -15.73 -41.61 30.40
N VAL A 239 -14.93 -40.59 30.07
CA VAL A 239 -14.76 -40.07 28.71
C VAL A 239 -13.32 -40.32 28.25
N TRP A 240 -13.17 -40.88 27.05
CA TRP A 240 -11.87 -41.02 26.40
C TRP A 240 -11.43 -39.68 25.83
N ILE A 241 -10.15 -39.37 25.95
CA ILE A 241 -9.58 -38.10 25.50
C ILE A 241 -8.34 -38.42 24.70
N THR A 242 -8.24 -37.89 23.48
CA THR A 242 -7.13 -38.22 22.59
C THR A 242 -6.80 -37.08 21.63
N THR A 243 -5.61 -37.12 21.05
CA THR A 243 -5.27 -36.21 19.95
C THR A 243 -5.85 -36.71 18.63
N TYR A 244 -5.96 -35.80 17.65
CA TYR A 244 -6.44 -36.13 16.31
C TYR A 244 -5.65 -37.28 15.66
N GLU A 245 -4.32 -37.30 15.84
CA GLU A 245 -3.42 -38.34 15.34
C GLU A 245 -3.81 -39.74 15.83
N HIS A 246 -4.29 -39.85 17.07
CA HIS A 246 -4.61 -41.12 17.72
C HIS A 246 -6.11 -41.44 17.72
N ALA A 247 -6.98 -40.57 17.19
CA ALA A 247 -8.43 -40.72 17.21
C ALA A 247 -8.89 -42.06 16.62
N ILE A 248 -8.34 -42.46 15.47
CA ILE A 248 -8.65 -43.75 14.83
C ILE A 248 -8.19 -44.94 15.67
N SER A 249 -7.00 -44.86 16.26
CA SER A 249 -6.46 -45.89 17.12
C SER A 249 -7.34 -46.10 18.36
N ILE A 250 -7.81 -45.01 18.95
CA ILE A 250 -8.75 -45.05 20.07
C ILE A 250 -10.12 -45.56 19.63
N CYS A 251 -10.63 -45.18 18.45
CA CYS A 251 -11.87 -45.77 17.92
C CYS A 251 -11.77 -47.29 17.83
N ARG A 252 -10.69 -47.82 17.23
CA ARG A 252 -10.48 -49.28 17.12
C ARG A 252 -10.52 -49.95 18.48
N TYR A 253 -9.85 -49.34 19.45
CA TYR A 253 -9.78 -49.87 20.80
C TYR A 253 -11.14 -49.83 21.52
N VAL A 254 -11.81 -48.67 21.55
CA VAL A 254 -13.15 -48.53 22.16
C VAL A 254 -14.17 -49.44 21.49
N ARG A 255 -14.11 -49.56 20.16
CA ARG A 255 -14.94 -50.48 19.39
C ARG A 255 -14.64 -51.94 19.75
N PHE A 256 -13.37 -52.31 19.92
CA PHE A 256 -12.99 -53.63 20.39
C PHE A 256 -13.57 -53.92 21.79
N LEU A 257 -13.55 -52.96 22.71
CA LEU A 257 -14.17 -53.11 24.03
C LEU A 257 -15.67 -53.37 23.92
N ILE A 258 -16.40 -52.52 23.18
CA ILE A 258 -17.85 -52.63 22.99
C ILE A 258 -18.22 -53.98 22.38
N THR A 259 -17.53 -54.36 21.29
CA THR A 259 -17.82 -55.60 20.58
C THR A 259 -17.42 -56.84 21.35
N THR A 260 -16.33 -56.80 22.12
CA THR A 260 -15.94 -57.90 23.03
C THR A 260 -17.02 -58.11 24.08
N VAL A 261 -17.42 -57.06 24.80
CA VAL A 261 -18.50 -57.17 25.80
C VAL A 261 -19.77 -57.74 25.17
N ALA A 262 -20.12 -57.31 23.96
CA ALA A 262 -21.29 -57.83 23.25
C ALA A 262 -21.15 -59.30 22.83
N SER A 263 -19.99 -59.69 22.28
CA SER A 263 -19.74 -61.06 21.86
C SER A 263 -19.79 -62.00 23.04
N VAL A 264 -19.22 -61.61 24.18
CA VAL A 264 -19.20 -62.50 25.33
C VAL A 264 -20.59 -62.55 25.99
N LYS A 265 -21.33 -61.43 26.13
CA LYS A 265 -22.75 -61.43 26.57
C LYS A 265 -23.66 -62.32 25.73
N SER A 266 -23.37 -62.47 24.44
CA SER A 266 -24.14 -63.36 23.56
C SER A 266 -23.82 -64.85 23.73
N SER A 267 -22.75 -65.18 24.47
CA SER A 267 -22.38 -66.57 24.78
C SER A 267 -23.12 -67.06 26.03
N VAL A 268 -23.62 -68.29 25.98
CA VAL A 268 -24.59 -68.83 26.94
C VAL A 268 -23.93 -69.38 28.23
N ASN A 269 -22.61 -69.23 28.40
CA ASN A 269 -21.84 -70.00 29.40
C ASN A 269 -21.15 -69.17 30.50
N HIS A 270 -21.42 -67.88 30.62
CA HIS A 270 -20.71 -66.99 31.54
C HIS A 270 -21.67 -66.24 32.46
N THR A 271 -21.30 -66.11 33.73
CA THR A 271 -22.15 -65.46 34.75
C THR A 271 -22.08 -63.94 34.65
N GLU A 272 -23.10 -63.25 35.18
CA GLU A 272 -23.08 -61.78 35.26
C GLU A 272 -21.88 -61.22 36.03
N GLU A 273 -21.34 -62.01 36.96
CA GLU A 273 -20.20 -61.65 37.80
C GLU A 273 -18.87 -61.69 37.01
N GLU A 274 -18.69 -62.70 36.14
CA GLU A 274 -17.56 -62.78 35.19
C GLU A 274 -17.58 -61.60 34.20
N TRP A 275 -18.77 -61.12 33.81
CA TRP A 275 -18.93 -59.91 32.98
C TRP A 275 -18.46 -58.64 33.66
N GLY A 276 -18.79 -58.48 34.94
CA GLY A 276 -18.33 -57.36 35.74
C GLY A 276 -16.80 -57.30 35.75
N GLN A 277 -16.15 -58.45 35.97
CA GLN A 277 -14.69 -58.53 36.08
C GLN A 277 -13.96 -58.20 34.78
N ILE A 278 -14.41 -58.73 33.63
CA ILE A 278 -13.78 -58.43 32.33
C ILE A 278 -13.93 -56.94 32.00
N ARG A 279 -15.13 -56.38 32.21
CA ARG A 279 -15.37 -54.94 32.02
C ARG A 279 -14.46 -54.12 32.93
N ASP A 280 -14.43 -54.44 34.22
CA ASP A 280 -13.67 -53.66 35.20
C ASP A 280 -12.15 -53.75 34.94
N TYR A 281 -11.65 -54.90 34.48
CA TYR A 281 -10.27 -55.04 34.03
C TYR A 281 -9.99 -54.17 32.79
N MET A 282 -10.82 -54.23 31.76
CA MET A 282 -10.66 -53.41 30.54
C MET A 282 -10.71 -51.90 30.84
N MET A 283 -11.40 -51.51 31.91
CA MET A 283 -11.49 -50.13 32.39
C MET A 283 -10.42 -49.74 33.41
N SER A 284 -9.56 -50.67 33.81
CA SER A 284 -8.53 -50.43 34.84
C SER A 284 -7.35 -49.63 34.32
N ASP A 285 -6.65 -48.94 35.22
CA ASP A 285 -5.38 -48.27 34.91
C ASP A 285 -4.34 -49.27 34.40
N SER A 286 -4.34 -50.51 34.89
CA SER A 286 -3.41 -51.55 34.42
C SER A 286 -3.60 -51.85 32.94
N PHE A 287 -4.85 -51.91 32.47
CA PHE A 287 -5.15 -52.12 31.06
C PHE A 287 -4.77 -50.89 30.23
N LYS A 288 -5.11 -49.68 30.69
CA LYS A 288 -4.73 -48.42 30.04
C LYS A 288 -3.22 -48.33 29.82
N HIS A 289 -2.40 -48.59 30.84
CA HIS A 289 -0.94 -48.54 30.72
C HIS A 289 -0.41 -49.58 29.72
N ARG A 290 -0.95 -50.81 29.70
CA ARG A 290 -0.57 -51.82 28.70
C ARG A 290 -0.87 -51.36 27.28
N MET A 291 -2.03 -50.73 27.07
CA MET A 291 -2.38 -50.17 25.77
C MET A 291 -1.48 -49.01 25.39
N GLN A 292 -1.20 -48.08 26.31
CA GLN A 292 -0.29 -46.97 26.07
C GLN A 292 1.10 -47.49 25.65
N ALA A 293 1.66 -48.45 26.39
CA ALA A 293 2.93 -49.07 26.05
C ALA A 293 2.91 -49.76 24.67
N HIS A 294 1.81 -50.44 24.32
CA HIS A 294 1.64 -51.05 23.00
C HIS A 294 1.60 -49.99 21.88
N PHE A 295 0.87 -48.90 22.08
CA PHE A 295 0.83 -47.79 21.11
C PHE A 295 2.19 -47.11 20.94
N ASP A 296 2.89 -46.86 22.05
CA ASP A 296 4.25 -46.29 22.04
C ASP A 296 5.24 -47.22 21.31
N GLY A 297 5.12 -48.53 21.52
CA GLY A 297 5.89 -49.54 20.79
C GLY A 297 5.63 -49.51 19.28
N ILE A 298 4.37 -49.45 18.85
CA ILE A 298 4.02 -49.33 17.42
C ILE A 298 4.57 -48.03 16.82
N LYS A 299 4.44 -46.91 17.53
CA LYS A 299 4.96 -45.61 17.09
C LYS A 299 6.47 -45.67 16.89
N SER A 300 7.20 -46.19 17.89
CA SER A 300 8.65 -46.37 17.81
C SER A 300 9.09 -47.25 16.64
N LEU A 301 8.38 -48.35 16.38
CA LEU A 301 8.65 -49.22 15.22
C LEU A 301 8.41 -48.51 13.89
N ARG A 302 7.34 -47.71 13.79
CA ARG A 302 7.02 -46.95 12.58
C ARG A 302 8.08 -45.88 12.30
N ASP A 303 8.48 -45.13 13.33
CA ASP A 303 9.53 -44.12 13.23
C ASP A 303 10.87 -44.75 12.79
N SER A 304 11.20 -45.93 13.35
CA SER A 304 12.40 -46.70 12.98
C SER A 304 12.34 -47.17 11.53
N LEU A 305 11.20 -47.70 11.08
CA LEU A 305 11.01 -48.15 9.70
C LEU A 305 11.14 -46.98 8.70
N ASP A 306 10.56 -45.82 9.02
CA ASP A 306 10.64 -44.65 8.14
C ASP A 306 12.04 -44.02 8.14
N ALA A 307 12.80 -44.14 9.23
CA ALA A 307 14.23 -43.84 9.23
C ALA A 307 15.02 -44.82 8.35
N GLU A 308 14.74 -46.12 8.46
CA GLU A 308 15.40 -47.16 7.66
C GLU A 308 15.13 -46.98 6.16
N LYS A 309 13.88 -46.72 5.76
CA LYS A 309 13.52 -46.42 4.36
C LYS A 309 14.35 -45.26 3.81
N ARG A 310 14.43 -44.14 4.54
CA ARG A 310 15.23 -42.97 4.14
C ARG A 310 16.70 -43.33 3.96
N SER A 311 17.28 -44.06 4.92
CA SER A 311 18.68 -44.48 4.84
C SER A 311 18.94 -45.43 3.66
N THR A 312 17.99 -46.32 3.38
CA THR A 312 18.09 -47.32 2.31
C THR A 312 18.02 -46.68 0.93
N VAL A 313 17.11 -45.71 0.73
CA VAL A 313 17.05 -44.93 -0.51
C VAL A 313 18.39 -44.22 -0.80
N LEU A 314 19.03 -43.64 0.21
CA LEU A 314 20.35 -43.03 0.05
C LEU A 314 21.43 -44.06 -0.31
N ARG A 315 21.40 -45.24 0.31
CA ARG A 315 22.31 -46.35 -0.04
C ARG A 315 22.11 -46.81 -1.47
N TRP A 316 20.87 -47.00 -1.92
CA TRP A 316 20.56 -47.37 -3.31
C TRP A 316 21.11 -46.36 -4.31
N LYS A 317 20.87 -45.06 -4.11
CA LYS A 317 21.44 -44.02 -4.99
C LYS A 317 22.98 -44.05 -5.04
N LYS A 318 23.63 -44.32 -3.91
CA LYS A 318 25.09 -44.45 -3.87
C LYS A 318 25.57 -45.67 -4.67
N SER A 319 24.90 -46.81 -4.51
CA SER A 319 25.22 -48.04 -5.25
C SER A 319 24.96 -47.88 -6.75
N GLU A 320 23.83 -47.29 -7.15
CA GLU A 320 23.53 -46.97 -8.56
C GLU A 320 24.64 -46.13 -9.18
N SER A 321 25.07 -45.05 -8.52
CA SER A 321 26.17 -44.22 -9.01
C SER A 321 27.51 -44.97 -9.10
N GLN A 322 27.77 -45.93 -8.22
CA GLN A 322 28.98 -46.75 -8.29
C GLN A 322 28.93 -47.74 -9.45
N ILE A 323 27.77 -48.38 -9.66
CA ILE A 323 27.54 -49.29 -10.78
C ILE A 323 27.71 -48.53 -12.09
N GLU A 324 27.06 -47.38 -12.24
CA GLU A 324 27.15 -46.54 -13.44
C GLU A 324 28.60 -46.08 -13.74
N LYS A 325 29.38 -45.75 -12.70
CA LYS A 325 30.80 -45.42 -12.88
C LYS A 325 31.63 -46.61 -13.38
N LEU A 326 31.42 -47.79 -12.82
CA LEU A 326 32.13 -49.01 -13.23
C LEU A 326 31.74 -49.42 -14.64
N ASP A 327 30.46 -49.29 -14.98
CA ASP A 327 29.92 -49.61 -16.29
C ASP A 327 30.47 -48.68 -17.37
N ASN A 328 30.46 -47.37 -17.10
CA ASN A 328 31.09 -46.36 -17.96
C ASN A 328 32.60 -46.59 -18.12
N ASN A 329 33.32 -46.92 -17.05
CA ASN A 329 34.75 -47.23 -17.13
C ASN A 329 35.00 -48.46 -18.02
N THR A 330 34.17 -49.50 -17.89
CA THR A 330 34.26 -50.72 -18.69
C THR A 330 34.01 -50.40 -20.17
N THR A 331 32.95 -49.65 -20.46
CA THR A 331 32.60 -49.19 -21.82
C THR A 331 33.73 -48.37 -22.45
N ASN A 332 34.29 -47.41 -21.70
CA ASN A 332 35.41 -46.59 -22.18
C ASN A 332 36.65 -47.42 -22.47
N PHE A 333 37.01 -48.35 -21.57
CA PHE A 333 38.14 -49.27 -21.77
C PHE A 333 37.97 -50.13 -23.03
N TYR A 334 36.77 -50.66 -23.27
CA TYR A 334 36.47 -51.39 -24.51
C TYR A 334 36.58 -50.49 -25.75
N GLY A 335 36.08 -49.26 -25.69
CA GLY A 335 36.25 -48.26 -26.75
C GLY A 335 37.72 -47.97 -27.08
N GLU A 336 38.55 -47.79 -26.05
CA GLU A 336 40.00 -47.60 -26.19
C GLU A 336 40.68 -48.83 -26.83
N LEU A 337 40.35 -50.05 -26.38
CA LEU A 337 40.88 -51.28 -26.96
C LEU A 337 40.50 -51.45 -28.44
N LYS A 338 39.24 -51.16 -28.81
CA LYS A 338 38.74 -51.24 -30.20
C LYS A 338 39.43 -50.21 -31.11
N ALA A 339 39.84 -49.05 -30.57
CA ALA A 339 40.62 -48.06 -31.31
C ALA A 339 42.06 -48.55 -31.61
N ILE A 340 42.65 -49.35 -30.71
CA ILE A 340 44.01 -49.91 -30.87
C ILE A 340 43.99 -51.15 -31.76
N VAL A 341 43.00 -52.02 -31.59
CA VAL A 341 42.88 -53.31 -32.29
C VAL A 341 41.61 -53.31 -33.15
N LYS A 342 41.77 -53.18 -34.46
CA LYS A 342 40.66 -53.03 -35.43
C LYS A 342 39.63 -54.18 -35.44
N ASN A 343 40.00 -55.38 -34.98
CA ASN A 343 39.15 -56.58 -35.02
C ASN A 343 39.07 -57.24 -33.63
N LEU A 344 38.57 -56.52 -32.62
CA LEU A 344 38.25 -57.11 -31.31
C LEU A 344 36.93 -57.92 -31.41
N PRO A 345 36.80 -59.09 -30.76
CA PRO A 345 35.53 -59.79 -30.63
C PRO A 345 34.51 -58.94 -29.87
N GLU A 346 33.24 -58.98 -30.30
CA GLU A 346 32.14 -58.27 -29.63
C GLU A 346 31.89 -58.85 -28.23
N VAL A 347 31.56 -57.96 -27.29
CA VAL A 347 31.24 -58.34 -25.92
C VAL A 347 29.81 -57.93 -25.59
N ASP A 348 29.01 -58.94 -25.23
CA ASP A 348 27.61 -58.78 -24.82
C ASP A 348 27.49 -57.78 -23.67
N GLY A 349 26.66 -56.75 -23.87
CA GLY A 349 26.41 -55.66 -22.93
C GLY A 349 27.13 -54.34 -23.25
N VAL A 350 28.19 -54.35 -24.07
CA VAL A 350 28.91 -53.12 -24.51
C VAL A 350 28.64 -52.81 -25.99
N ASP A 351 28.64 -53.85 -26.85
CA ASP A 351 28.40 -53.71 -28.29
C ASP A 351 26.93 -53.95 -28.70
N SER A 352 26.02 -54.15 -27.74
CA SER A 352 24.61 -54.45 -28.01
C SER A 352 23.93 -53.27 -28.72
N PRO A 353 23.34 -53.45 -29.93
CA PRO A 353 22.64 -52.38 -30.63
C PRO A 353 21.44 -51.89 -29.83
N LEU A 354 21.28 -50.56 -29.75
CA LEU A 354 20.06 -49.94 -29.25
C LEU A 354 18.91 -50.25 -30.22
N LEU A 355 18.19 -51.33 -29.92
CA LEU A 355 17.00 -51.86 -30.60
C LEU A 355 17.30 -52.77 -31.81
N GLU A 356 16.98 -54.06 -31.66
CA GLU A 356 16.63 -54.90 -32.80
C GLU A 356 15.26 -54.44 -33.33
N ASP A 357 15.23 -53.89 -34.55
CA ASP A 357 13.99 -53.63 -35.28
C ASP A 357 13.23 -54.95 -35.37
N GLY A 358 12.10 -55.02 -34.67
CA GLY A 358 11.21 -56.17 -34.66
C GLY A 358 10.71 -56.45 -36.07
N ASN A 359 11.30 -57.45 -36.72
CA ASN A 359 10.76 -58.02 -37.93
C ASN A 359 9.91 -59.24 -37.54
N ASP A 360 8.60 -59.01 -37.54
CA ASP A 360 7.55 -60.01 -37.49
C ASP A 360 7.77 -61.09 -38.58
N GLU A 361 8.15 -62.31 -38.18
CA GLU A 361 7.92 -63.51 -38.99
C GLU A 361 7.46 -64.69 -38.10
N ASN A 362 6.15 -64.68 -37.82
CA ASN A 362 5.22 -65.75 -38.16
C ASN A 362 5.84 -67.12 -38.53
N GLN A 363 5.75 -68.14 -37.67
CA GLN A 363 5.48 -69.54 -38.08
C GLN A 363 5.08 -70.43 -36.88
N THR A 364 3.80 -70.72 -36.68
CA THR A 364 3.07 -71.95 -37.06
C THR A 364 3.50 -73.25 -36.33
N LEU A 365 2.53 -73.83 -35.59
CA LEU A 365 2.30 -75.27 -35.28
C LEU A 365 3.36 -75.99 -34.42
N LEU A 366 3.01 -76.69 -33.32
CA LEU A 366 1.94 -77.68 -33.11
C LEU A 366 1.40 -77.65 -31.68
#